data_AF-A0A0G0V9T4-F1
#
_entry.id   AF-A0A0G0V9T4-F1
#
_cell.length_a   1.000
_cell.length_b   1.000
_cell.length_c   1.000
_cell.angle_alpha   90.00
_cell.angle_beta   90.00
_cell.angle_gamma   90.00
#
_symmetry.space_group_name_H-M   'P 1'
#
loop_
_entity.id
_entity.type
_entity.pdbx_description
1 polymer ?
#
loop_
_entity_poly.entity_id
_entity_poly.type
_entity_poly.pdbx_seq_one_letter_code
_entity_poly.pdbx_strand_id
1 'polypeptide(L)'
;MSGEEKKEVEKESYWTREQYIEWAQEFGKNEQWMNETFEFQKDGTTVVWGSLNLRNTEIKQLPIGLMEVKGSLNISRNPSINLNGYPKKVGGSFLCRSNNIFSPQGMPKEVGGGIYLESNKISSLYGLPDKVTGILMN
;
A
#
# COMPACT_ATOMS: atom_id res chain seq x y z
N MET A 1 -32.22 -21.77 -20.07
CA MET A 1 -32.14 -21.05 -18.78
C MET A 1 -30.66 -20.85 -18.48
N SER A 2 -30.06 -19.75 -18.93
CA SER A 2 -28.68 -19.40 -18.61
C SER A 2 -28.69 -18.55 -17.34
N GLY A 3 -28.33 -19.18 -16.22
CA GLY A 3 -28.10 -18.46 -14.98
C GLY A 3 -26.81 -17.66 -15.12
N GLU A 4 -26.95 -16.35 -15.29
CA GLU A 4 -25.84 -15.43 -15.03
C GLU A 4 -25.58 -15.44 -13.52
N GLU A 5 -24.54 -16.15 -13.10
CA GLU A 5 -23.97 -15.99 -11.77
C GLU A 5 -23.44 -14.56 -11.63
N LYS A 6 -24.27 -13.69 -11.06
CA LYS A 6 -23.81 -12.43 -10.49
C LYS A 6 -22.92 -12.79 -9.30
N LYS A 7 -21.59 -12.76 -9.51
CA LYS A 7 -20.64 -12.62 -8.42
C LYS A 7 -20.92 -11.27 -7.76
N GLU A 8 -21.72 -11.28 -6.68
CA GLU A 8 -21.66 -10.22 -5.69
C GLU A 8 -20.23 -10.20 -5.15
N VAL A 9 -19.45 -9.23 -5.65
CA VAL A 9 -18.18 -8.89 -5.04
C VAL A 9 -18.54 -8.36 -3.66
N GLU A 10 -18.29 -9.16 -2.61
CA GLU A 10 -18.30 -8.65 -1.24
C GLU A 10 -17.48 -7.36 -1.23
N LYS A 11 -18.15 -6.23 -1.02
CA LYS A 11 -17.48 -4.95 -0.88
C LYS A 11 -16.60 -5.08 0.36
N GLU A 12 -15.29 -5.25 0.17
CA GLU A 12 -14.33 -5.16 1.26
C GLU A 12 -14.64 -3.90 2.07
N SER A 13 -14.96 -4.06 3.35
CA SER A 13 -15.15 -2.92 4.23
C SER A 13 -13.79 -2.27 4.45
N TYR A 14 -13.64 -1.00 4.05
CA TYR A 14 -12.45 -0.21 4.34
C TYR A 14 -12.22 -0.09 5.84
N TRP A 15 -10.97 0.14 6.24
CA TRP A 15 -10.64 0.37 7.64
C TRP A 15 -11.32 1.63 8.16
N THR A 16 -11.83 1.56 9.39
CA THR A 16 -12.37 2.73 10.08
C THR A 16 -11.25 3.65 10.55
N ARG A 17 -11.61 4.87 10.94
CA ARG A 17 -10.67 5.83 11.50
C ARG A 17 -9.95 5.30 12.74
N GLU A 18 -10.66 4.58 13.60
CA GLU A 18 -10.12 3.96 14.81
C GLU A 18 -9.06 2.92 14.47
N GLN A 19 -9.29 2.09 13.44
CA GLN A 19 -8.31 1.11 12.98
C GLN A 19 -7.03 1.76 12.45
N TYR A 20 -7.12 2.93 11.77
CA TYR A 20 -5.94 3.70 11.39
C TYR A 20 -5.16 4.21 12.60
N ILE A 21 -5.86 4.62 13.67
CA ILE A 21 -5.23 5.12 14.90
C ILE A 21 -4.50 3.98 15.62
N GLU A 22 -5.16 2.85 15.81
CA GLU A 22 -4.56 1.65 16.41
C GLU A 22 -3.33 1.19 15.63
N TRP A 23 -3.45 1.11 14.30
CA TRP A 23 -2.34 0.80 13.41
C TRP A 23 -1.17 1.79 13.55
N ALA A 24 -1.46 3.09 13.62
CA ALA A 24 -0.44 4.13 13.79
C ALA A 24 0.30 4.01 15.14
N GLN A 25 -0.43 3.63 16.19
CA GLN A 25 0.10 3.44 17.54
C GLN A 25 1.10 2.28 17.63
N GLU A 26 0.94 1.22 16.82
CA GLU A 26 1.86 0.08 16.78
C GLU A 26 3.32 0.49 16.49
N PHE A 27 3.52 1.61 15.79
CA PHE A 27 4.85 2.14 15.47
C PHE A 27 5.11 3.53 16.05
N GLY A 28 4.42 3.86 17.15
CA GLY A 28 4.69 5.05 17.95
C GLY A 28 4.16 6.36 17.35
N LYS A 29 3.19 6.30 16.43
CA LYS A 29 2.45 7.47 15.96
C LYS A 29 1.13 7.61 16.68
N ASN A 30 0.64 8.83 16.75
CA ASN A 30 -0.60 9.17 17.44
C ASN A 30 -1.68 9.61 16.44
N GLU A 31 -2.87 9.87 16.97
CA GLU A 31 -4.01 10.36 16.20
C GLU A 31 -3.70 11.68 15.45
N GLN A 32 -2.91 12.57 16.04
CA GLN A 32 -2.50 13.81 15.38
C GLN A 32 -1.72 13.53 14.10
N TRP A 33 -0.70 12.66 14.17
CA TRP A 33 0.07 12.25 12.99
C TRP A 33 -0.84 11.63 11.92
N MET A 34 -1.81 10.80 12.34
CA MET A 34 -2.77 10.19 11.43
C MET A 34 -3.60 11.27 10.71
N ASN A 35 -4.16 12.24 11.44
CA ASN A 35 -4.96 13.34 10.88
C ASN A 35 -4.17 14.24 9.92
N GLU A 36 -2.88 14.46 10.19
CA GLU A 36 -2.00 15.25 9.33
C GLU A 36 -1.54 14.48 8.09
N THR A 37 -1.56 13.15 8.13
CA THR A 37 -1.04 12.29 7.06
C THR A 37 -2.14 11.84 6.09
N PHE A 38 -3.31 11.47 6.60
CA PHE A 38 -4.38 10.83 5.82
C PHE A 38 -5.60 11.73 5.70
N GLU A 39 -6.02 12.01 4.47
CA GLU A 39 -7.32 12.62 4.21
C GLU A 39 -8.38 11.52 4.02
N PHE A 40 -9.34 11.46 4.94
CA PHE A 40 -10.51 10.59 4.84
C PHE A 40 -11.54 11.18 3.87
N GLN A 41 -11.91 10.38 2.87
CA GLN A 41 -12.92 10.72 1.89
C GLN A 41 -14.33 10.35 2.39
N LYS A 42 -15.35 10.93 1.76
CA LYS A 42 -16.76 10.67 2.11
C LYS A 42 -17.18 9.21 1.93
N ASP A 43 -16.48 8.47 1.07
CA ASP A 43 -16.73 7.05 0.79
C ASP A 43 -15.95 6.08 1.69
N GLY A 44 -15.23 6.60 2.69
CA GLY A 44 -14.43 5.83 3.63
C GLY A 44 -13.02 5.48 3.15
N THR A 45 -12.64 5.88 1.93
CA THR A 45 -11.27 5.74 1.45
C THR A 45 -10.34 6.81 2.04
N THR A 46 -9.03 6.63 1.91
CA THR A 46 -8.04 7.64 2.29
C THR A 46 -7.04 7.97 1.19
N VAL A 47 -6.52 9.19 1.24
CA VAL A 47 -5.47 9.69 0.35
C VAL A 47 -4.38 10.34 1.20
N VAL A 48 -3.12 10.16 0.80
CA VAL A 48 -1.99 10.92 1.32
C VAL A 48 -1.51 11.90 0.26
N TRP A 49 -1.57 13.20 0.54
CA TRP A 49 -1.15 14.26 -0.39
C TRP A 49 0.36 14.39 -0.55
N GLY A 50 1.10 14.01 0.49
CA GLY A 50 2.55 14.02 0.51
C GLY A 50 3.17 12.66 0.17
N SER A 51 4.40 12.48 0.62
CA SER A 51 5.04 11.17 0.67
C SER A 51 4.73 10.48 1.99
N LEU A 52 4.53 9.17 1.97
CA LEU A 52 4.32 8.34 3.15
C LEU A 52 5.59 7.54 3.45
N ASN A 53 6.24 7.82 4.57
CA ASN A 53 7.43 7.10 5.01
C ASN A 53 7.11 6.21 6.21
N LEU A 54 7.08 4.91 5.96
CA LEU A 54 6.85 3.82 6.90
C LEU A 54 8.05 2.87 6.92
N ARG A 55 9.27 3.41 6.70
CA ARG A 55 10.48 2.63 6.75
C ARG A 55 10.74 2.19 8.19
N ASN A 56 11.01 0.90 8.39
CA ASN A 56 11.39 0.34 9.70
C ASN A 56 10.38 0.66 10.81
N THR A 57 9.09 0.41 10.53
CA THR A 57 7.97 0.59 11.45
C THR A 57 7.37 -0.73 11.92
N GLU A 58 7.89 -1.87 11.44
CA GLU A 58 7.40 -3.23 11.75
C GLU A 58 5.95 -3.49 11.31
N ILE A 59 5.39 -2.62 10.47
CA ILE A 59 4.02 -2.76 9.95
C ILE A 59 3.85 -4.08 9.19
N LYS A 60 2.70 -4.72 9.41
CA LYS A 60 2.35 -5.99 8.78
C LYS A 60 1.55 -5.83 7.48
N GLN A 61 0.88 -4.70 7.33
CA GLN A 61 0.15 -4.34 6.11
C GLN A 61 -0.12 -2.84 6.08
N LEU A 62 -0.50 -2.33 4.91
CA LEU A 62 -1.00 -0.97 4.75
C LEU A 62 -2.51 -0.91 5.05
N PRO A 63 -3.04 0.25 5.43
CA PRO A 63 -4.47 0.37 5.71
C PRO A 63 -5.37 0.02 4.51
N ILE A 64 -6.37 -0.81 4.73
CA ILE A 64 -7.36 -1.15 3.71
C ILE A 64 -8.20 0.09 3.44
N GLY A 65 -8.24 0.52 2.18
CA GLY A 65 -8.89 1.77 1.77
C GLY A 65 -7.92 2.95 1.59
N LEU A 66 -6.61 2.79 1.84
CA LEU A 66 -5.62 3.77 1.40
C LEU A 66 -5.51 3.73 -0.12
N MET A 67 -6.17 4.63 -0.84
CA MET A 67 -6.31 4.53 -2.29
C MET A 67 -5.09 5.08 -3.02
N GLU A 68 -4.54 6.19 -2.56
CA GLU A 68 -3.47 6.89 -3.25
C GLU A 68 -2.49 7.56 -2.29
N VAL A 69 -1.21 7.42 -2.60
CA VAL A 69 -0.14 8.28 -2.08
C VAL A 69 0.32 9.16 -3.24
N LYS A 70 0.06 10.46 -3.18
CA LYS A 70 0.40 11.40 -4.27
C LYS A 70 1.92 11.56 -4.43
N GLY A 71 2.66 11.50 -3.33
CA GLY A 71 4.12 11.47 -3.31
C GLY A 71 4.70 10.06 -3.41
N SER A 72 5.89 9.86 -2.84
CA SER A 72 6.54 8.55 -2.78
C SER A 72 6.06 7.75 -1.56
N LEU A 73 6.02 6.42 -1.70
CA LEU A 73 5.70 5.50 -0.61
C LEU A 73 6.94 4.67 -0.26
N ASN A 74 7.41 4.80 0.97
CA ASN A 74 8.53 4.00 1.48
C ASN A 74 8.05 3.05 2.57
N ILE A 75 8.03 1.75 2.26
CA ILE A 75 7.69 0.67 3.20
C ILE A 75 8.88 -0.26 3.43
N SER A 76 10.10 0.20 3.15
CA SER A 76 11.31 -0.62 3.24
C SER A 76 11.61 -1.02 4.69
N ARG A 77 12.27 -2.16 4.89
CA ARG A 77 12.70 -2.69 6.20
C ARG A 77 11.56 -3.04 7.15
N ASN A 78 10.50 -3.64 6.62
CA ASN A 78 9.41 -4.25 7.37
C ASN A 78 9.37 -5.74 7.01
N PRO A 79 10.16 -6.60 7.68
CA PRO A 79 10.37 -8.01 7.26
C PRO A 79 9.13 -8.90 7.35
N SER A 80 8.08 -8.42 8.01
CA SER A 80 6.79 -9.12 8.20
C SER A 80 5.66 -8.50 7.37
N ILE A 81 5.95 -7.53 6.49
CA ILE A 81 4.92 -6.85 5.72
C ILE A 81 4.35 -7.75 4.63
N ASN A 82 3.03 -7.75 4.50
CA ASN A 82 2.30 -8.33 3.40
C ASN A 82 1.72 -7.21 2.52
N LEU A 83 1.86 -7.36 1.20
CA LEU A 83 1.27 -6.45 0.23
C LEU A 83 -0.18 -6.85 0.00
N ASN A 84 -1.12 -6.01 0.41
CA ASN A 84 -2.56 -6.31 0.41
C ASN A 84 -3.33 -5.63 -0.74
N GLY A 85 -2.63 -5.19 -1.77
CA GLY A 85 -3.23 -4.49 -2.91
C GLY A 85 -3.52 -3.02 -2.66
N TYR A 86 -3.07 -2.44 -1.54
CA TYR A 86 -3.12 -0.99 -1.28
C TYR A 86 -1.70 -0.41 -1.11
N PRO A 87 -1.47 0.87 -1.48
CA PRO A 87 -2.40 1.71 -2.21
C PRO A 87 -2.61 1.26 -3.65
N LYS A 88 -3.70 1.71 -4.29
CA LYS A 88 -3.91 1.44 -5.72
C LYS A 88 -2.94 2.24 -6.58
N LYS A 89 -2.55 3.45 -6.14
CA LYS A 89 -1.66 4.35 -6.87
C LYS A 89 -0.61 5.00 -5.97
N VAL A 90 0.61 5.10 -6.49
CA VAL A 90 1.69 5.91 -5.93
C VAL A 90 2.12 6.90 -7.00
N GLY A 91 1.96 8.20 -6.76
CA GLY A 91 2.33 9.24 -7.73
C GLY A 91 3.84 9.41 -7.88
N GLY A 92 4.60 9.17 -6.81
CA GLY A 92 6.05 9.15 -6.80
C GLY A 92 6.64 7.74 -6.94
N SER A 93 7.79 7.50 -6.29
CA SER A 93 8.44 6.20 -6.29
C SER A 93 7.87 5.27 -5.23
N PHE A 94 7.87 3.96 -5.50
CA PHE A 94 7.53 2.92 -4.53
C PHE A 94 8.80 2.22 -4.06
N LEU A 95 9.17 2.44 -2.80
CA LEU A 95 10.38 1.92 -2.18
C LEU A 95 10.01 0.79 -1.22
N CYS A 96 10.31 -0.44 -1.61
CA CYS A 96 9.88 -1.66 -0.93
C CYS A 96 11.07 -2.62 -0.75
N ARG A 97 12.18 -2.11 -0.21
CA ARG A 97 13.43 -2.86 -0.06
C ARG A 97 13.48 -3.63 1.26
N SER A 98 14.18 -4.76 1.26
CA SER A 98 14.51 -5.49 2.49
C SER A 98 13.29 -5.92 3.33
N ASN A 99 12.25 -6.45 2.68
CA ASN A 99 10.96 -6.79 3.29
C ASN A 99 10.67 -8.31 3.33
N ASN A 100 11.63 -9.16 2.95
CA ASN A 100 11.44 -10.62 2.78
C ASN A 100 10.30 -10.99 1.79
N ILE A 101 9.94 -10.10 0.86
CA ILE A 101 8.85 -10.35 -0.08
C ILE A 101 9.27 -11.42 -1.10
N PHE A 102 8.43 -12.42 -1.31
CA PHE A 102 8.60 -13.46 -2.34
C PHE A 102 7.77 -13.15 -3.61
N SER A 103 6.76 -12.31 -3.40
CA SER A 103 5.62 -11.93 -4.21
C SER A 103 5.47 -10.47 -4.65
N PRO A 104 5.50 -10.01 -5.91
CA PRO A 104 5.02 -8.64 -6.17
C PRO A 104 3.49 -8.54 -6.15
N GLN A 105 2.76 -9.66 -5.98
CA GLN A 105 1.29 -9.59 -5.81
C GLN A 105 0.92 -8.68 -4.65
N GLY A 106 -0.07 -7.81 -4.90
CA GLY A 106 -0.54 -6.82 -3.94
C GLY A 106 0.24 -5.50 -3.97
N MET A 107 1.22 -5.34 -4.86
CA MET A 107 1.82 -4.03 -5.14
C MET A 107 0.80 -3.00 -5.66
N PRO A 108 1.11 -1.70 -5.61
CA PRO A 108 0.29 -0.68 -6.26
C PRO A 108 0.11 -0.96 -7.75
N LYS A 109 -1.08 -0.69 -8.30
CA LYS A 109 -1.35 -0.91 -9.73
C LYS A 109 -0.66 0.11 -10.62
N GLU A 110 -0.52 1.34 -10.12
CA GLU A 110 0.15 2.43 -10.82
C GLU A 110 1.25 3.04 -9.95
N VAL A 111 2.45 3.18 -10.53
CA VAL A 111 3.57 3.89 -9.91
C VAL A 111 4.09 4.95 -10.88
N GLY A 112 4.00 6.22 -10.49
CA GLY A 112 4.41 7.36 -11.30
C GLY A 112 5.94 7.53 -11.37
N GLY A 113 6.67 7.05 -10.37
CA GLY A 113 8.13 7.03 -10.31
C GLY A 113 8.73 5.63 -10.51
N GLY A 114 9.87 5.39 -9.87
CA GLY A 114 10.55 4.09 -9.91
C GLY A 114 10.02 3.12 -8.85
N ILE A 115 10.23 1.83 -9.11
CA ILE A 115 9.97 0.74 -8.18
C ILE A 115 11.29 0.15 -7.74
N TYR A 116 11.45 -0.04 -6.43
CA TYR A 116 12.69 -0.47 -5.82
C TYR A 116 12.43 -1.66 -4.87
N LEU A 117 12.82 -2.86 -5.31
CA LEU A 117 12.56 -4.15 -4.67
C LEU A 117 13.83 -4.86 -4.19
N GLU A 118 14.96 -4.17 -4.16
CA GLU A 118 16.26 -4.75 -3.84
C GLU A 118 16.24 -5.41 -2.44
N SER A 119 16.97 -6.52 -2.30
CA SER A 119 17.07 -7.28 -1.05
C SER A 119 15.74 -7.89 -0.58
N ASN A 120 14.85 -8.23 -1.51
CA ASN A 120 13.74 -9.16 -1.27
C ASN A 120 14.08 -10.57 -1.78
N LYS A 121 13.13 -11.50 -1.66
CA LYS A 121 13.26 -12.91 -2.06
C LYS A 121 12.38 -13.20 -3.29
N ILE A 122 12.19 -12.20 -4.15
CA ILE A 122 11.31 -12.28 -5.31
C ILE A 122 11.91 -13.22 -6.34
N SER A 123 11.19 -14.30 -6.64
CA SER A 123 11.56 -15.30 -7.65
C SER A 123 10.71 -15.22 -8.91
N SER A 124 9.65 -14.39 -8.90
CA SER A 124 8.72 -14.21 -10.02
C SER A 124 8.30 -12.75 -10.13
N LEU A 125 8.15 -12.28 -11.37
CA LEU A 125 7.64 -10.95 -11.68
C LEU A 125 6.12 -10.93 -11.93
N TYR A 126 5.43 -12.06 -11.78
CA TYR A 126 3.98 -12.12 -11.90
C TYR A 126 3.32 -11.27 -10.80
N GLY A 127 2.42 -10.35 -11.18
CA GLY A 127 1.78 -9.43 -10.24
C GLY A 127 2.50 -8.11 -10.03
N LEU A 128 3.50 -7.77 -10.86
CA LEU A 128 4.02 -6.40 -10.95
C LEU A 128 2.92 -5.40 -11.36
N PRO A 129 3.13 -4.09 -11.11
CA PRO A 129 2.17 -3.05 -11.46
C PRO A 129 1.85 -2.99 -12.95
N ASP A 130 0.60 -2.66 -13.29
CA ASP A 130 0.11 -2.54 -14.66
C ASP A 130 0.76 -1.36 -15.40
N LYS A 131 1.11 -0.30 -14.67
CA LYS A 131 1.71 0.92 -15.21
C LYS A 131 2.83 1.45 -14.33
N VAL A 132 4.00 1.63 -14.95
CA VAL A 132 5.20 2.21 -14.34
C VAL A 132 5.80 3.21 -15.32
N THR A 133 5.96 4.46 -14.91
CA THR A 133 6.62 5.49 -15.74
C THR A 133 8.12 5.63 -15.46
N GLY A 134 8.59 5.14 -14.32
CA GLY A 134 10.01 5.13 -13.97
C GLY A 134 10.69 3.79 -14.22
N ILE A 135 11.83 3.61 -13.56
CA ILE A 135 12.65 2.40 -13.62
C ILE A 135 12.14 1.33 -12.64
N LEU A 136 12.36 0.06 -12.98
CA LEU A 136 12.22 -1.06 -12.05
C LEU A 136 13.63 -1.53 -11.63
N MET A 137 13.94 -1.44 -10.34
CA MET A 137 15.12 -2.05 -9.73
C MET A 137 14.68 -3.24 -8.87
N ASN A 138 15.19 -4.43 -9.16
CA ASN A 138 14.89 -5.68 -8.46
C ASN A 138 16.18 -6.32 -7.93
#